data_AF-A0A6A4Z6K5-F1
#
_entry.id   AF-A0A6A4Z6K5-F1
#
_cell.length_a   1.000
_cell.length_b   1.000
_cell.length_c   1.000
_cell.angle_alpha   90.00
_cell.angle_beta   90.00
_cell.angle_gamma   90.00
#
_symmetry.space_group_name_H-M   'P 1'
#
loop_
_entity.id
_entity.type
_entity.pdbx_description
1 polymer ?
#
loop_
_entity_poly.entity_id
_entity_poly.type
_entity_poly.pdbx_seq_one_letter_code
_entity_poly.pdbx_strand_id
1 'polypeptide(L)'
;MPSMKRKTPTAPCCDIDVMNVFKSKDTFAKALAAAPSVQVKKEKRVQFISDPSQVAYCHERFRDAVIIGLDTETKPEFQRGAPQNKTSLLQIATRDAAGKEEVFIFDLLALKPIHYNKMLSDVFLAPHVLKMGQSLMGDLKELHAAYPRASCFREIRGALEANDLF
;
A
#
# COMPACT_ATOMS: atom_id res chain seq x y z
N MET A 1 3.24 -38.08 50.75
CA MET A 1 3.64 -37.59 49.41
C MET A 1 2.70 -36.47 49.00
N PRO A 2 3.16 -35.21 48.86
CA PRO A 2 2.32 -34.12 48.41
C PRO A 2 2.40 -33.94 46.88
N SER A 3 1.23 -33.65 46.30
CA SER A 3 0.96 -33.42 44.88
C SER A 3 1.50 -32.07 44.39
N MET A 4 2.32 -32.09 43.33
CA MET A 4 2.74 -30.90 42.58
C MET A 4 1.68 -30.57 41.50
N LYS A 5 0.89 -29.51 41.73
CA LYS A 5 0.05 -28.91 40.69
C LYS A 5 0.92 -28.09 39.74
N ARG A 6 0.96 -28.48 38.46
CA ARG A 6 1.54 -27.68 37.36
C ARG A 6 0.66 -26.44 37.14
N LYS A 7 1.24 -25.23 37.28
CA LYS A 7 0.61 -23.97 36.85
C LYS A 7 0.83 -23.82 35.34
N THR A 8 -0.25 -23.66 34.58
CA THR A 8 -0.23 -23.20 33.19
C THR A 8 0.05 -21.69 33.17
N PRO A 9 0.85 -21.17 32.21
CA PRO A 9 1.00 -19.73 32.05
C PRO A 9 -0.20 -19.17 31.29
N THR A 10 -0.98 -18.32 31.96
CA THR A 10 -1.99 -17.45 31.35
C THR A 10 -1.28 -16.34 30.57
N ALA A 11 -1.51 -16.25 29.27
CA ALA A 11 -1.09 -15.09 28.48
C ALA A 11 -1.85 -13.83 28.96
N PRO A 12 -1.20 -12.65 29.04
CA PRO A 12 -1.91 -11.42 29.34
C PRO A 12 -2.70 -10.99 28.10
N CYS A 13 -4.02 -11.17 28.14
CA CYS A 13 -4.93 -10.48 27.23
C CYS A 13 -4.94 -9.01 27.65
N CYS A 14 -4.22 -8.16 26.91
CA CYS A 14 -4.35 -6.71 27.05
C CYS A 14 -5.36 -6.27 25.99
N ASP A 15 -6.63 -6.15 26.41
CA ASP A 15 -7.63 -5.41 25.64
C ASP A 15 -7.23 -3.94 25.66
N ILE A 16 -6.39 -3.55 24.71
CA ILE A 16 -6.11 -2.14 24.46
C ILE A 16 -7.37 -1.60 23.81
N ASP A 17 -8.15 -0.82 24.57
CA ASP A 17 -9.23 -0.01 24.02
C ASP A 17 -8.61 1.04 23.09
N VAL A 18 -8.49 0.66 21.82
CA VAL A 18 -7.89 1.42 20.72
C VAL A 18 -8.48 2.83 20.67
N MET A 19 -9.77 2.97 20.98
CA MET A 19 -10.47 4.25 20.96
C MET A 19 -10.03 5.20 22.08
N ASN A 20 -9.49 4.69 23.21
CA ASN A 20 -8.95 5.54 24.28
C ASN A 20 -7.50 5.97 24.02
N VAL A 21 -6.74 5.20 23.25
CA VAL A 21 -5.35 5.55 22.90
C VAL A 21 -5.30 6.80 22.02
N PHE A 22 -6.25 6.96 21.10
CA PHE A 22 -6.31 8.10 20.16
C PHE A 22 -6.90 9.39 20.75
N LYS A 23 -7.47 9.36 21.97
CA LYS A 23 -8.11 10.53 22.60
C LYS A 23 -7.12 11.54 23.19
N SER A 24 -5.85 11.15 23.39
CA SER A 24 -4.84 12.01 24.00
C SER A 24 -3.50 11.85 23.30
N LYS A 25 -2.86 12.98 22.96
CA LYS A 25 -1.51 13.00 22.36
C LYS A 25 -0.47 12.29 23.24
N ASP A 26 -0.57 12.44 24.56
CA ASP A 26 0.36 11.82 25.50
C ASP A 26 0.14 10.31 25.62
N THR A 27 -1.11 9.86 25.58
CA THR A 27 -1.46 8.44 25.61
C THR A 27 -1.02 7.76 24.31
N PHE A 28 -1.25 8.41 23.17
CA PHE A 28 -0.78 7.96 21.87
C PHE A 28 0.75 7.88 21.80
N ALA A 29 1.46 8.92 22.27
CA ALA A 29 2.92 8.93 22.30
C ALA A 29 3.50 7.79 23.15
N LYS A 30 2.91 7.53 24.33
CA LYS A 30 3.30 6.41 25.19
C LYS A 30 3.01 5.05 24.55
N ALA A 31 1.86 4.90 23.89
CA ALA A 31 1.50 3.68 23.18
C ALA A 31 2.42 3.42 21.98
N LEU A 32 2.76 4.46 21.21
CA LEU A 32 3.70 4.36 20.09
C LEU A 32 5.11 4.00 20.57
N ALA A 33 5.56 4.57 21.69
CA ALA A 33 6.86 4.23 22.29
C ALA A 33 6.91 2.81 22.87
N ALA A 34 5.78 2.27 23.33
CA ALA A 34 5.65 0.92 23.85
C ALA A 34 5.31 -0.13 22.77
N ALA A 35 4.95 0.31 21.56
CA ALA A 35 4.60 -0.60 20.48
C ALA A 35 5.81 -1.45 20.08
N PRO A 36 5.63 -2.76 19.85
CA PRO A 36 6.70 -3.61 19.35
C PRO A 36 7.28 -3.02 18.08
N SER A 37 8.59 -2.75 18.07
CA SER A 37 9.27 -2.37 16.85
C SER A 37 9.30 -3.58 15.93
N VAL A 38 8.50 -3.53 14.86
CA VAL A 38 8.63 -4.49 13.77
C VAL A 38 9.83 -4.05 12.96
N GLN A 39 10.94 -4.77 13.11
CA GLN A 39 12.08 -4.65 12.23
C GLN A 39 11.65 -5.12 10.84
N VAL A 40 11.35 -4.17 9.95
CA VAL A 40 11.21 -4.48 8.52
C VAL A 40 12.55 -5.08 8.10
N LYS A 41 12.55 -6.34 7.65
CA LYS A 41 13.78 -7.04 7.24
C LYS A 41 14.60 -6.13 6.32
N LYS A 42 15.90 -6.07 6.61
CA LYS A 42 16.88 -5.22 5.94
C LYS A 42 16.84 -5.47 4.42
N GLU A 43 16.80 -4.36 3.68
CA GLU A 43 16.91 -4.23 2.22
C GLU A 43 15.65 -4.46 1.37
N LYS A 44 14.49 -3.91 1.76
CA LYS A 44 13.45 -3.63 0.75
C LYS A 44 13.88 -2.42 -0.09
N ARG A 45 14.11 -2.63 -1.39
CA ARG A 45 14.46 -1.55 -2.32
C ARG A 45 13.22 -0.70 -2.59
N VAL A 46 13.27 0.58 -2.24
CA VAL A 46 12.24 1.57 -2.56
C VAL A 46 12.77 2.49 -3.65
N GLN A 47 12.02 2.67 -4.73
CA GLN A 47 12.40 3.50 -5.86
C GLN A 47 11.37 4.59 -6.08
N PHE A 48 11.82 5.84 -6.08
CA PHE A 48 10.98 6.98 -6.42
C PHE A 48 11.08 7.25 -7.93
N ILE A 49 9.94 7.22 -8.62
CA ILE A 49 9.81 7.26 -10.08
C ILE A 49 9.20 8.60 -10.46
N SER A 50 10.05 9.53 -10.87
CA SER A 50 9.64 10.86 -11.34
C SER A 50 10.16 11.18 -12.74
N ASP A 51 11.08 10.37 -13.27
CA ASP A 51 11.62 10.49 -14.62
C ASP A 51 11.20 9.33 -15.53
N PRO A 52 10.81 9.59 -16.80
CA PRO A 52 10.39 8.55 -17.73
C PRO A 52 11.43 7.45 -17.98
N SER A 53 12.73 7.74 -17.87
CA SER A 53 13.81 6.77 -18.06
C SER A 53 13.77 5.63 -17.04
N GLN A 54 13.15 5.86 -15.87
CA GLN A 54 13.03 4.86 -14.80
C GLN A 54 11.91 3.84 -15.06
N VAL A 55 10.98 4.13 -15.98
CA VAL A 55 9.80 3.30 -16.22
C VAL A 55 10.15 1.94 -16.82
N ALA A 56 11.20 1.85 -17.64
CA ALA A 56 11.60 0.60 -18.27
C ALA A 56 11.94 -0.49 -17.24
N TYR A 57 12.69 -0.15 -16.20
CA TYR A 57 13.01 -1.07 -15.11
C TYR A 57 11.76 -1.48 -14.32
N CYS A 58 10.84 -0.54 -14.05
CA CYS A 58 9.56 -0.86 -13.40
C CYS A 58 8.78 -1.91 -14.20
N HIS A 59 8.75 -1.78 -15.53
CA HIS A 59 8.03 -2.70 -16.41
C HIS A 59 8.61 -4.10 -16.42
N GLU A 60 9.93 -4.26 -16.35
CA GLU A 60 10.58 -5.55 -16.14
C GLU A 60 10.14 -6.17 -14.81
N ARG A 61 10.20 -5.40 -13.72
CA ARG A 61 9.82 -5.89 -12.39
C ARG A 61 8.35 -6.26 -12.27
N PHE A 62 7.46 -5.55 -12.96
CA PHE A 62 6.02 -5.87 -12.97
C PHE A 62 5.69 -7.11 -13.80
N ARG A 63 6.48 -7.44 -14.82
CA ARG A 63 6.30 -8.68 -15.60
C ARG A 63 6.65 -9.94 -14.81
N ASP A 64 7.59 -9.84 -13.88
CA ASP A 64 8.00 -10.96 -13.02
C ASP A 64 7.14 -11.09 -11.75
N ALA A 65 6.31 -10.08 -11.45
CA ALA A 65 5.52 -10.05 -10.23
C ALA A 65 4.41 -11.11 -10.26
N VAL A 66 4.21 -11.77 -9.12
CA VAL A 66 3.04 -12.64 -8.88
C VAL A 66 2.01 -11.96 -7.98
N ILE A 67 2.46 -11.00 -7.17
CA ILE A 67 1.61 -10.18 -6.30
C ILE A 67 2.09 -8.72 -6.43
N ILE A 68 1.12 -7.80 -6.52
CA ILE A 68 1.37 -6.38 -6.29
C ILE A 68 0.44 -5.80 -5.23
N GLY A 69 1.00 -4.99 -4.34
CA GLY A 69 0.28 -4.15 -3.39
C GLY A 69 0.15 -2.73 -3.93
N LEU A 70 -1.02 -2.13 -3.80
CA LEU A 70 -1.37 -0.81 -4.32
C LEU A 70 -1.87 0.09 -3.20
N ASP A 71 -1.43 1.35 -3.24
CA ASP A 71 -1.84 2.41 -2.33
C ASP A 71 -1.61 3.77 -3.00
N THR A 72 -2.32 4.81 -2.56
CA THR A 72 -2.23 6.15 -3.17
C THR A 72 -2.18 7.26 -2.13
N GLU A 73 -1.55 8.39 -2.48
CA GLU A 73 -1.52 9.56 -1.61
C GLU A 73 -1.97 10.83 -2.31
N THR A 74 -2.85 11.57 -1.63
CA THR A 74 -3.40 12.85 -2.07
C THR A 74 -3.04 13.93 -1.06
N LYS A 75 -2.55 15.07 -1.54
CA LYS A 75 -2.27 16.21 -0.67
C LYS A 75 -3.56 16.65 0.06
N PRO A 76 -3.59 16.73 1.40
CA PRO A 76 -4.78 17.14 2.12
C PRO A 76 -5.12 18.61 1.81
N GLU A 77 -6.40 18.90 1.64
CA GLU A 77 -6.94 20.25 1.50
C GLU A 77 -7.67 20.64 2.78
N PHE A 78 -7.24 21.74 3.41
CA PHE A 78 -7.74 22.19 4.71
C PHE A 78 -8.69 23.38 4.60
N GLN A 79 -8.78 23.99 3.41
CA GLN A 79 -9.71 25.07 3.16
C GLN A 79 -11.11 24.52 2.84
N ARG A 80 -12.09 24.87 3.69
CA ARG A 80 -13.47 24.44 3.51
C ARG A 80 -14.03 24.93 2.16
N GLY A 81 -14.48 24.00 1.33
CA GLY A 81 -15.07 24.29 0.01
C GLY A 81 -14.05 24.39 -1.13
N ALA A 82 -12.75 24.22 -0.87
CA ALA A 82 -11.77 24.11 -1.93
C ALA A 82 -11.91 22.78 -2.70
N PRO A 83 -11.61 22.74 -4.01
CA PRO A 83 -11.57 21.50 -4.77
C PRO A 83 -10.58 20.50 -4.15
N GLN A 84 -10.92 19.21 -4.19
CA GLN A 84 -9.98 18.17 -3.76
C GLN A 84 -8.73 18.19 -4.65
N ASN A 85 -7.56 18.04 -4.01
CA ASN A 85 -6.31 17.84 -4.74
C ASN A 85 -6.37 16.53 -5.52
N LYS A 86 -5.64 16.47 -6.64
CA LYS A 86 -5.47 15.23 -7.37
C LYS A 86 -4.54 14.29 -6.60
N THR A 87 -4.76 13.00 -6.73
CA THR A 87 -3.84 11.95 -6.28
C THR A 87 -2.45 12.21 -6.84
N SER A 88 -1.47 12.36 -5.96
CA SER A 88 -0.11 12.78 -6.31
C SER A 88 0.86 11.60 -6.41
N LEU A 89 0.69 10.59 -5.56
CA LEU A 89 1.55 9.42 -5.54
C LEU A 89 0.74 8.14 -5.77
N LEU A 90 1.34 7.21 -6.50
CA LEU A 90 0.90 5.83 -6.60
C LEU A 90 2.04 4.94 -6.12
N GLN A 91 1.77 4.17 -5.06
CA GLN A 91 2.70 3.20 -4.51
C GLN A 91 2.37 1.82 -5.05
N ILE A 92 3.40 1.10 -5.52
CA ILE A 92 3.30 -0.27 -5.99
C ILE A 92 4.37 -1.10 -5.31
N ALA A 93 3.97 -1.95 -4.36
CA ALA A 93 4.82 -3.00 -3.82
C ALA A 93 4.73 -4.23 -4.72
N THR A 94 5.85 -4.89 -4.97
CA THR A 94 5.91 -6.10 -5.81
C THR A 94 6.49 -7.26 -5.04
N ARG A 95 6.06 -8.47 -5.37
CA ARG A 95 6.73 -9.72 -5.01
C ARG A 95 6.72 -10.65 -6.22
N ASP A 96 7.89 -11.16 -6.61
CA ASP A 96 8.00 -12.19 -7.65
C ASP A 96 7.94 -13.61 -7.08
N ALA A 97 7.93 -14.61 -7.97
CA ALA A 97 7.82 -16.02 -7.60
C ALA A 97 9.01 -16.52 -6.75
N ALA A 98 10.16 -15.86 -6.81
CA ALA A 98 11.33 -16.16 -5.98
C ALA A 98 11.29 -15.44 -4.61
N GLY A 99 10.24 -14.67 -4.34
CA GLY A 99 10.05 -13.94 -3.09
C GLY A 99 10.83 -12.62 -3.02
N LYS A 100 11.38 -12.12 -4.13
CA LYS A 100 12.07 -10.83 -4.16
C LYS A 100 11.03 -9.71 -4.15
N GLU A 101 11.25 -8.73 -3.27
CA GLU A 101 10.34 -7.62 -3.05
C GLU A 101 10.97 -6.28 -3.39
N GLU A 102 10.22 -5.41 -4.07
CA GLU A 102 10.60 -4.03 -4.36
C GLU A 102 9.38 -3.13 -4.30
N VAL A 103 9.55 -1.87 -3.92
CA VAL A 103 8.50 -0.86 -3.86
C VAL A 103 8.82 0.27 -4.83
N PHE A 104 7.83 0.70 -5.60
CA PHE A 104 7.91 1.81 -6.55
C PHE A 104 6.92 2.89 -6.14
N ILE A 105 7.39 4.12 -6.04
CA ILE A 105 6.56 5.28 -5.72
C ILE A 105 6.56 6.18 -6.94
N PHE A 106 5.45 6.22 -7.66
CA PHE A 106 5.29 7.04 -8.85
C PHE A 106 4.83 8.44 -8.48
N ASP A 107 5.60 9.44 -8.89
CA ASP A 107 5.16 10.84 -8.87
C ASP A 107 4.27 11.10 -10.11
N LEU A 108 2.96 11.06 -9.88
CA LEU A 108 1.97 11.27 -10.94
C LEU A 108 1.85 12.73 -11.37
N LEU A 109 2.42 13.67 -10.61
CA LEU A 109 2.50 15.08 -10.97
C LEU A 109 3.69 15.35 -11.90
N ALA A 110 4.81 14.64 -11.70
CA ALA A 110 5.98 14.72 -12.57
C ALA A 110 5.83 13.90 -13.87
N LEU A 111 5.14 12.76 -13.80
CA LEU A 111 4.95 11.87 -14.94
C LEU A 111 3.67 12.18 -15.73
N LYS A 112 3.73 11.96 -17.06
CA LYS A 112 2.56 12.02 -17.94
C LYS A 112 2.03 10.60 -18.17
N PRO A 113 0.72 10.43 -18.42
CA PRO A 113 0.12 9.13 -18.75
C PRO A 113 0.89 8.35 -19.82
N ILE A 114 1.39 9.00 -20.87
CA ILE A 114 2.15 8.34 -21.93
C ILE A 114 3.38 7.57 -21.43
N HIS A 115 3.96 7.95 -20.28
CA HIS A 115 5.11 7.27 -19.71
C HIS A 115 4.72 5.93 -19.06
N TYR A 116 3.65 5.88 -18.27
CA TYR A 116 3.32 4.71 -17.45
C TYR A 116 2.13 3.89 -17.95
N ASN A 117 1.29 4.45 -18.84
CA ASN A 117 -0.03 3.89 -19.16
C ASN A 117 0.03 2.47 -19.71
N LYS A 118 0.98 2.18 -20.60
CA LYS A 118 1.14 0.82 -21.15
C LYS A 118 1.56 -0.17 -20.06
N MET A 119 2.63 0.13 -19.34
CA MET A 119 3.17 -0.73 -18.28
C MET A 119 2.13 -1.03 -17.20
N LEU A 120 1.43 0.01 -16.70
CA LEU A 120 0.39 -0.18 -15.68
C LEU A 120 -0.80 -0.97 -16.22
N SER A 121 -1.21 -0.74 -17.48
CA SER A 121 -2.27 -1.55 -18.10
C SER A 121 -1.87 -3.02 -18.19
N ASP A 122 -0.64 -3.32 -18.63
CA ASP A 122 -0.13 -4.68 -18.76
C ASP A 122 -0.25 -5.44 -17.42
N VAL A 123 0.20 -4.83 -16.31
CA VAL A 123 0.15 -5.48 -14.99
C VAL A 123 -1.26 -5.49 -14.39
N PHE A 124 -2.02 -4.40 -14.49
CA PHE A 124 -3.39 -4.33 -13.93
C PHE A 124 -4.34 -5.31 -14.61
N LEU A 125 -4.18 -5.55 -15.92
CA LEU A 125 -5.00 -6.50 -16.66
C LEU A 125 -4.49 -7.95 -16.61
N ALA A 126 -3.27 -8.21 -16.15
CA ALA A 126 -2.68 -9.55 -16.08
C ALA A 126 -3.37 -10.42 -15.01
N PRO A 127 -4.25 -11.38 -15.35
CA PRO A 127 -5.06 -12.09 -14.35
C PRO A 127 -4.25 -13.03 -13.45
N HIS A 128 -3.01 -13.37 -13.83
CA HIS A 128 -2.10 -14.20 -13.05
C HIS A 128 -1.35 -13.42 -11.95
N VAL A 129 -1.40 -12.08 -11.99
CA VAL A 129 -0.83 -11.23 -10.93
C VAL A 129 -1.96 -10.86 -10.00
N LEU A 130 -1.84 -11.19 -8.71
CA LEU A 130 -2.77 -10.76 -7.67
C LEU A 130 -2.53 -9.29 -7.32
N LYS A 131 -3.58 -8.48 -7.30
CA LYS A 131 -3.52 -7.06 -6.92
C LYS A 131 -4.23 -6.93 -5.58
N MET A 132 -3.57 -6.32 -4.60
CA MET A 132 -4.15 -6.09 -3.30
C MET A 132 -3.98 -4.64 -2.88
N GLY A 133 -4.95 -4.12 -2.14
CA GLY A 133 -4.92 -2.77 -1.62
C GLY A 133 -6.05 -2.59 -0.60
N GLN A 134 -6.00 -1.51 0.17
CA GLN A 134 -7.08 -1.15 1.08
C GLN A 134 -7.97 -0.13 0.39
N SER A 135 -9.25 -0.46 0.15
CA SER A 135 -10.16 0.39 -0.64
C SER A 135 -9.69 0.59 -2.09
N LEU A 136 -9.11 -0.45 -2.68
CA LEU A 136 -8.46 -0.41 -3.98
C LEU A 136 -9.37 0.07 -5.10
N MET A 137 -10.65 -0.35 -5.10
CA MET A 137 -11.62 0.14 -6.08
C MET A 137 -11.92 1.63 -5.91
N GLY A 138 -11.83 2.15 -4.68
CA GLY A 138 -11.93 3.57 -4.39
C GLY A 138 -10.76 4.34 -5.02
N ASP A 139 -9.54 3.90 -4.73
CA ASP A 139 -8.31 4.49 -5.27
C ASP A 139 -8.30 4.53 -6.80
N LEU A 140 -8.72 3.44 -7.46
CA LEU A 140 -8.80 3.41 -8.93
C LEU A 140 -9.80 4.41 -9.49
N LYS A 141 -10.95 4.61 -8.83
CA LYS A 141 -11.94 5.62 -9.25
C LYS A 141 -11.36 7.02 -9.12
N GLU A 142 -10.67 7.31 -8.02
CA GLU A 142 -10.02 8.60 -7.79
C GLU A 142 -8.91 8.87 -8.80
N LEU A 143 -8.05 7.86 -9.06
CA LEU A 143 -7.01 7.92 -10.09
C LEU A 143 -7.61 8.13 -11.49
N HIS A 144 -8.67 7.41 -11.84
CA HIS A 144 -9.33 7.57 -13.14
C HIS A 144 -9.92 8.98 -13.31
N ALA A 145 -10.55 9.52 -12.26
CA ALA A 145 -11.10 10.87 -12.28
C ALA A 145 -10.00 11.95 -12.36
N ALA A 146 -8.90 11.78 -11.62
CA ALA A 146 -7.78 12.72 -11.61
C ALA A 146 -6.99 12.73 -12.95
N TYR A 147 -6.88 11.56 -13.60
CA TYR A 147 -6.10 11.31 -14.80
C TYR A 147 -6.92 10.63 -15.93
N PRO A 148 -7.91 11.33 -16.54
CA PRO A 148 -8.84 10.72 -17.51
C PRO A 148 -8.18 10.18 -18.79
N ARG A 149 -6.97 10.65 -19.10
CA ARG A 149 -6.15 10.19 -20.24
C ARG A 149 -5.30 8.95 -19.93
N ALA A 150 -5.20 8.54 -18.66
CA ALA A 150 -4.54 7.31 -18.26
C ALA A 150 -5.57 6.17 -18.28
N SER A 151 -5.63 5.43 -19.39
CA SER A 151 -6.56 4.30 -19.55
C SER A 151 -6.25 3.14 -18.59
N CYS A 152 -5.02 3.05 -18.07
CA CYS A 152 -4.62 2.01 -17.12
C CYS A 152 -5.50 2.00 -15.86
N PHE A 153 -6.04 3.15 -15.42
CA PHE A 153 -6.86 3.22 -14.20
C PHE A 153 -8.33 2.81 -14.41
N ARG A 154 -8.72 2.35 -15.60
CA ARG A 154 -10.13 2.02 -15.91
C ARG A 154 -10.54 0.62 -15.48
N GLU A 155 -9.60 -0.31 -15.51
CA GLU A 155 -9.89 -1.72 -15.28
C GLU A 155 -8.70 -2.40 -14.60
N ILE A 156 -9.00 -3.25 -13.63
CA ILE A 156 -8.04 -4.08 -12.94
C ILE A 156 -8.64 -5.50 -12.83
N ARG A 157 -7.81 -6.51 -13.02
CA ARG A 157 -8.20 -7.93 -12.94
C ARG A 157 -7.38 -8.64 -11.88
N GLY A 158 -8.00 -9.62 -11.20
CA GLY A 158 -7.35 -10.32 -10.09
C GLY A 158 -7.10 -9.39 -8.90
N ALA A 159 -8.04 -8.49 -8.61
CA ALA A 159 -7.98 -7.59 -7.47
C ALA A 159 -8.63 -8.23 -6.23
N LEU A 160 -8.04 -7.98 -5.07
CA LEU A 160 -8.47 -8.45 -3.77
C LEU A 160 -8.43 -7.27 -2.79
N GLU A 161 -9.57 -6.93 -2.21
CA GLU A 161 -9.63 -5.90 -1.17
C GLU A 161 -9.06 -6.48 0.13
N ALA A 162 -8.10 -5.77 0.73
CA ALA A 162 -7.47 -6.21 1.98
C ALA A 162 -8.50 -6.31 3.13
N ASN A 163 -9.54 -5.48 3.08
CA ASN A 163 -10.63 -5.49 4.06
C ASN A 163 -11.52 -6.74 3.96
N ASP A 164 -11.49 -7.47 2.84
CA ASP A 164 -12.30 -8.69 2.67
C ASP A 164 -11.61 -9.94 3.25
N LEU A 165 -10.37 -9.80 3.76
CA LEU A 165 -9.55 -10.89 4.28
C LEU A 165 -9.70 -11.13 5.78
N PHE A 166 -10.31 -10.21 6.52
CA PHE A 166 -10.44 -10.23 7.99
C PHE A 166 -11.84 -9.81 8.42
#